data_AF-A0A6I9I4D8-F1
#
_entry.id   AF-A0A6I9I4D8-F1
#
_cell.length_a   1.000
_cell.length_b   1.000
_cell.length_c   1.000
_cell.angle_alpha   90.00
_cell.angle_beta   90.00
_cell.angle_gamma   90.00
#
_symmetry.space_group_name_H-M   'P 1'
#
loop_
_entity.id
_entity.type
_entity.pdbx_description
1 polymer ?
#
loop_
_entity_poly.entity_id
_entity_poly.type
_entity_poly.pdbx_seq_one_letter_code
_entity_poly.pdbx_strand_id
1 'polypeptide(L)'
;MIRQKSIQLQGLKMQSEIEQHSELRREPEKDLCSLDDLAMRMRTSVRTESGTVASVDADEDPAANLCPPPLPQPRICIWKYLNIHSMHRLEKTANVEEMREVLAELLGLTCPEQSLRDAITLDLFSHVLIFCRQQGFSLEQTSTACALLQDLHKACIATPLGNMEECYRYFTSVLFCHGVRRPPFSINLFKEEQLLALADYVVNTYFRHFKLYKYVFTPQVRLDISLTYTGLQPPKLWPEEETEKEEGEEVEKQAVTPQKEEPETVVQPEQEPSQVSVLRAYIKTQMNKELEQLQQLIEEKLRASEEKLSSKLTALERPLQLPPGKGKNKTK
;
A
#
# COMPACT_ATOMS: atom_id res chain seq x y z
N MET A 1 65.03 -26.45 50.19
CA MET A 1 65.75 -26.22 48.91
C MET A 1 64.83 -25.47 47.96
N ILE A 2 65.26 -24.27 47.53
CA ILE A 2 64.94 -23.58 46.25
C ILE A 2 63.49 -23.05 46.10
N ARG A 3 63.19 -21.78 45.78
CA ARG A 3 63.92 -20.50 45.62
C ARG A 3 62.89 -19.36 45.64
N GLN A 4 63.28 -18.23 46.22
CA GLN A 4 62.64 -16.91 46.10
C GLN A 4 62.71 -16.35 44.67
N LYS A 5 61.75 -15.47 44.31
CA LYS A 5 62.05 -14.03 44.13
C LYS A 5 60.78 -13.17 44.06
N SER A 6 60.80 -12.17 44.93
CA SER A 6 59.91 -11.02 45.05
C SER A 6 60.29 -9.95 44.02
N ILE A 7 59.32 -9.20 43.49
CA ILE A 7 59.53 -7.84 42.96
C ILE A 7 58.37 -6.97 43.44
N GLN A 8 58.75 -5.95 44.20
CA GLN A 8 57.94 -4.90 44.80
C GLN A 8 58.68 -3.59 44.50
N LEU A 9 58.01 -2.59 43.94
CA LEU A 9 58.24 -1.13 44.08
C LEU A 9 57.23 -0.44 43.13
N GLN A 10 56.22 0.29 43.63
CA GLN A 10 56.29 1.67 44.16
C GLN A 10 56.78 2.61 43.03
N GLY A 11 56.01 3.53 42.47
CA GLY A 11 54.96 4.39 43.02
C GLY A 11 55.41 5.82 42.74
N LEU A 12 54.71 6.57 41.89
CA LEU A 12 54.85 8.02 41.80
C LEU A 12 53.54 8.64 41.33
N LYS A 13 53.08 9.55 42.19
CA LYS A 13 51.89 10.38 42.15
C LYS A 13 52.33 11.74 41.61
N MET A 14 51.62 12.32 40.64
CA MET A 14 51.50 13.78 40.54
C MET A 14 50.09 14.15 40.10
N GLN A 15 49.49 15.00 40.93
CA GLN A 15 48.25 15.73 40.68
C GLN A 15 48.61 17.11 40.12
N SER A 16 47.58 17.73 39.53
CA SER A 16 47.34 19.16 39.30
C SER A 16 48.25 19.92 38.35
N GLU A 17 47.65 20.41 37.26
CA GLU A 17 47.47 21.85 37.07
C GLU A 17 46.16 22.09 36.29
N ILE A 18 45.26 22.80 36.97
CA ILE A 18 44.06 23.46 36.48
C ILE A 18 44.44 24.95 36.42
N GLU A 19 44.01 25.63 35.37
CA GLU A 19 43.90 27.09 35.15
C GLU A 19 44.66 27.64 33.94
N GLN A 20 43.95 28.58 33.29
CA GLN A 20 44.37 29.51 32.24
C GLN A 20 44.29 28.96 30.80
N HIS A 21 43.12 29.15 30.18
CA HIS A 21 42.98 30.10 29.06
C HIS A 21 41.49 30.24 28.70
N SER A 22 40.81 31.14 29.40
CA SER A 22 39.58 31.79 28.95
C SER A 22 39.93 33.05 28.17
N GLU A 23 39.02 33.44 27.27
CA GLU A 23 38.91 34.73 26.56
C GLU A 23 39.79 34.94 25.33
N LEU A 24 39.15 35.00 24.15
CA LEU A 24 39.12 36.25 23.36
C LEU A 24 38.13 36.15 22.19
N ARG A 25 36.97 36.78 22.44
CA ARG A 25 36.09 37.41 21.45
C ARG A 25 36.89 38.40 20.60
N ARG A 26 36.77 38.35 19.27
CA ARG A 26 36.63 39.51 18.35
C ARG A 26 36.73 39.09 16.87
N GLU A 27 35.70 39.45 16.10
CA GLU A 27 35.84 39.75 14.67
C GLU A 27 36.87 40.88 14.45
N PRO A 28 37.35 41.07 13.21
CA PRO A 28 36.78 42.20 12.46
C PRO A 28 36.55 41.96 10.96
N GLU A 29 35.57 42.75 10.53
CA GLU A 29 35.22 43.33 9.23
C GLU A 29 36.26 43.40 8.10
N LYS A 30 35.70 43.21 6.89
CA LYS A 30 35.82 44.02 5.65
C LYS A 30 37.20 44.59 5.28
N ASP A 31 37.63 44.28 4.05
CA ASP A 31 37.88 45.34 3.07
C ASP A 31 37.75 44.85 1.62
N LEU A 32 37.24 45.79 0.81
CA LEU A 32 36.88 45.74 -0.59
C LEU A 32 38.12 45.93 -1.48
N CYS A 33 38.11 45.39 -2.71
CA CYS A 33 38.11 46.20 -3.96
C CYS A 33 38.50 45.41 -5.23
N SER A 34 37.94 45.89 -6.34
CA SER A 34 38.32 45.78 -7.77
C SER A 34 37.45 44.84 -8.61
N LEU A 35 36.41 45.34 -9.29
CA LEU A 35 36.40 45.99 -10.64
C LEU A 35 36.90 45.00 -11.71
N ASP A 36 36.22 44.68 -12.82
CA ASP A 36 35.06 45.22 -13.53
C ASP A 36 34.61 44.12 -14.52
N ASP A 37 33.32 44.00 -14.83
CA ASP A 37 32.90 44.22 -16.22
C ASP A 37 31.38 44.43 -16.33
N LEU A 38 31.03 45.46 -17.09
CA LEU A 38 29.71 46.09 -17.18
C LEU A 38 29.17 45.83 -18.59
N ALA A 39 27.97 45.25 -18.70
CA ALA A 39 27.17 45.38 -19.93
C ALA A 39 25.66 45.31 -19.66
N MET A 40 25.08 46.51 -19.60
CA MET A 40 23.68 46.90 -19.70
C MET A 40 22.77 46.01 -20.58
N ARG A 41 21.56 45.69 -20.08
CA ARG A 41 20.31 45.89 -20.85
C ARG A 41 19.04 46.03 -19.98
N MET A 42 18.64 47.29 -19.80
CA MET A 42 17.29 47.87 -19.77
C MET A 42 16.10 47.05 -19.25
N ARG A 43 15.64 47.47 -18.06
CA ARG A 43 14.25 47.80 -17.63
C ARG A 43 13.08 47.39 -18.55
N THR A 44 12.15 46.67 -17.93
CA THR A 44 10.73 47.11 -17.83
C THR A 44 10.21 46.77 -16.44
N SER A 45 9.90 47.81 -15.67
CA SER A 45 9.16 47.73 -14.42
C SER A 45 7.67 47.74 -14.71
N VAL A 46 6.90 46.87 -14.07
CA VAL A 46 5.55 47.23 -13.59
C VAL A 46 5.39 46.56 -12.23
N ARG A 47 5.42 47.39 -11.18
CA ARG A 47 4.93 47.06 -9.85
C ARG A 47 3.60 47.80 -9.71
N THR A 48 2.53 47.08 -9.43
CA THR A 48 1.28 47.68 -8.97
C THR A 48 0.73 46.77 -7.89
N GLU A 49 0.33 47.42 -6.80
CA GLU A 49 0.11 46.85 -5.49
C GLU A 49 -1.39 46.67 -5.24
N SER A 50 -1.73 45.68 -4.41
CA SER A 50 -2.92 45.57 -3.56
C SER A 50 -4.32 45.51 -4.20
N GLY A 51 -5.04 44.44 -3.86
CA GLY A 51 -6.47 44.31 -4.14
C GLY A 51 -7.01 42.98 -3.62
N THR A 52 -7.36 42.94 -2.34
CA THR A 52 -8.24 41.92 -1.74
C THR A 52 -9.53 41.83 -2.55
N VAL A 53 -9.72 40.71 -3.25
CA VAL A 53 -11.04 40.27 -3.72
C VAL A 53 -11.14 38.79 -3.43
N ALA A 54 -12.12 38.44 -2.60
CA ALA A 54 -12.56 37.09 -2.32
C ALA A 54 -12.76 36.32 -3.64
N SER A 55 -12.06 35.19 -3.79
CA SER A 55 -12.50 34.09 -4.65
C SER A 55 -13.57 33.37 -3.83
N VAL A 56 -14.86 33.66 -4.06
CA VAL A 56 -15.72 32.93 -5.01
C VAL A 56 -15.44 31.44 -4.88
N ASP A 57 -16.33 30.78 -4.15
CA ASP A 57 -16.41 29.34 -3.99
C ASP A 57 -16.13 28.66 -5.33
N ALA A 58 -14.98 27.99 -5.38
CA ALA A 58 -14.71 27.05 -6.44
C ALA A 58 -15.77 25.96 -6.33
N ASP A 59 -16.47 25.73 -7.43
CA ASP A 59 -17.32 24.57 -7.68
C ASP A 59 -16.50 23.31 -7.36
N GLU A 60 -16.63 22.84 -6.11
CA GLU A 60 -15.98 21.63 -5.62
C GLU A 60 -16.62 20.47 -6.38
N ASP A 61 -15.93 20.05 -7.44
CA ASP A 61 -16.22 18.80 -8.14
C ASP A 61 -16.37 17.70 -7.07
N PRO A 62 -17.55 17.08 -6.90
CA PRO A 62 -17.77 16.08 -5.86
C PRO A 62 -16.84 14.86 -6.01
N ALA A 63 -16.19 14.70 -7.16
CA ALA A 63 -15.15 13.71 -7.40
C ALA A 63 -13.79 14.05 -6.73
N ALA A 64 -13.49 15.32 -6.44
CA ALA A 64 -12.23 15.74 -5.81
C ALA A 64 -12.05 15.16 -4.40
N ASN A 65 -13.17 14.89 -3.71
CA ASN A 65 -13.21 14.32 -2.37
C ASN A 65 -13.05 12.79 -2.32
N LEU A 66 -12.86 12.13 -3.47
CA LEU A 66 -12.61 10.67 -3.55
C LEU A 66 -11.12 10.31 -3.54
N CYS A 67 -10.24 11.32 -3.64
CA CYS A 67 -8.80 11.12 -3.56
C CYS A 67 -8.38 10.92 -2.10
N PRO A 68 -7.67 9.82 -1.75
CA PRO A 68 -7.13 9.67 -0.41
C PRO A 68 -6.18 10.84 -0.09
N PRO A 69 -6.10 11.28 1.18
CA PRO A 69 -5.25 12.38 1.56
C PRO A 69 -3.79 12.10 1.13
N PRO A 70 -3.06 13.12 0.64
CA PRO A 70 -1.70 12.92 0.18
C PRO A 70 -0.82 12.41 1.33
N LEU A 71 0.05 11.45 1.02
CA LEU A 71 0.98 10.90 2.00
C LEU A 71 1.91 12.01 2.53
N PRO A 72 2.29 11.97 3.82
CA PRO A 72 3.17 12.97 4.41
C PRO A 72 4.53 12.99 3.70
N GLN A 73 5.19 14.14 3.69
CA GLN A 73 6.53 14.24 3.11
C GLN A 73 7.55 13.45 3.95
N PRO A 74 8.46 12.69 3.31
CA PRO A 74 9.57 12.01 3.99
C PRO A 74 10.44 13.02 4.75
N ARG A 75 10.69 12.76 6.03
CA ARG A 75 11.53 13.58 6.91
C ARG A 75 12.39 12.68 7.76
N ILE A 76 13.41 13.26 8.39
CA ILE A 76 14.30 12.56 9.30
C ILE A 76 13.52 12.16 10.56
N CYS A 77 13.48 10.85 10.88
CA CYS A 77 12.68 10.29 11.98
C CYS A 77 13.46 9.93 13.27
N ILE A 78 14.69 10.42 13.47
CA ILE A 78 15.45 10.12 14.70
C ILE A 78 14.71 10.64 15.93
N TRP A 79 14.55 9.80 16.95
CA TRP A 79 13.92 10.14 18.24
C TRP A 79 12.47 10.64 18.13
N LYS A 80 11.78 10.38 17.01
CA LYS A 80 10.44 10.93 16.73
C LYS A 80 9.36 10.41 17.68
N TYR A 81 9.39 9.11 17.97
CA TYR A 81 8.41 8.43 18.83
C TYR A 81 9.04 7.79 20.05
N LEU A 82 10.26 7.25 19.89
CA LEU A 82 11.03 6.67 20.99
C LEU A 82 12.18 7.61 21.33
N ASN A 83 12.08 8.30 22.46
CA ASN A 83 13.11 9.21 22.96
C ASN A 83 14.37 8.45 23.42
N ILE A 84 15.47 9.19 23.62
CA ILE A 84 16.75 8.65 24.12
C ILE A 84 16.56 7.83 25.41
N HIS A 85 15.81 8.38 26.37
CA HIS A 85 15.52 7.68 27.63
C HIS A 85 14.73 6.39 27.41
N SER A 86 13.70 6.44 26.55
CA SER A 86 12.87 5.28 26.20
C SER A 86 13.69 4.18 25.54
N MET A 87 14.62 4.53 24.65
CA MET A 87 15.51 3.57 24.00
C MET A 87 16.52 2.96 24.96
N HIS A 88 17.09 3.73 25.88
CA HIS A 88 17.97 3.16 26.92
C HIS A 88 17.21 2.26 27.90
N ARG A 89 15.94 2.56 28.20
CA ARG A 89 15.09 1.63 28.96
C ARG A 89 14.90 0.32 28.20
N LEU A 90 14.59 0.40 26.90
CA LEU A 90 14.43 -0.76 26.05
C LEU A 90 15.73 -1.57 25.89
N GLU A 91 16.89 -0.93 25.76
CA GLU A 91 18.19 -1.60 25.64
C GLU A 91 18.53 -2.45 26.87
N LYS A 92 18.12 -2.02 28.06
CA LYS A 92 18.37 -2.75 29.32
C LYS A 92 17.52 -4.00 29.51
N THR A 93 16.49 -4.22 28.70
CA THR A 93 15.61 -5.38 28.83
C THR A 93 16.30 -6.64 28.30
N ALA A 94 16.43 -7.64 29.16
CA ALA A 94 17.06 -8.92 28.82
C ALA A 94 16.07 -9.88 28.17
N ASN A 95 14.82 -9.88 28.66
CA ASN A 95 13.76 -10.79 28.21
C ASN A 95 12.83 -10.10 27.19
N VAL A 96 12.21 -10.92 26.33
CA VAL A 96 11.27 -10.43 25.30
C VAL A 96 9.99 -9.90 25.96
N GLU A 97 9.57 -10.53 27.05
CA GLU A 97 8.40 -10.21 27.83
C GLU A 97 8.57 -8.84 28.52
N GLU A 98 9.72 -8.61 29.17
CA GLU A 98 10.05 -7.31 29.75
C GLU A 98 10.11 -6.20 28.69
N MET A 99 10.67 -6.51 27.51
CA MET A 99 10.70 -5.58 26.39
C MET A 99 9.28 -5.22 25.93
N ARG A 100 8.36 -6.19 25.88
CA ARG A 100 6.95 -5.98 25.51
C ARG A 100 6.23 -5.10 26.52
N GLU A 101 6.42 -5.32 27.81
CA GLU A 101 5.81 -4.48 28.85
C GLU A 101 6.27 -3.03 28.74
N VAL A 102 7.59 -2.81 28.62
CA VAL A 102 8.14 -1.45 28.45
C VAL A 102 7.64 -0.81 27.15
N LEU A 103 7.47 -1.58 26.07
CA LEU A 103 6.88 -1.08 24.83
C LEU A 103 5.41 -0.69 24.97
N ALA A 104 4.61 -1.50 25.66
CA ALA A 104 3.21 -1.22 25.90
C ALA A 104 3.04 0.09 26.68
N GLU A 105 3.85 0.30 27.71
CA GLU A 105 3.91 1.57 28.46
C GLU A 105 4.28 2.75 27.55
N LEU A 106 5.32 2.60 26.71
CA LEU A 106 5.82 3.66 25.84
C LEU A 106 4.85 4.05 24.72
N LEU A 107 4.10 3.08 24.21
CA LEU A 107 3.09 3.29 23.17
C LEU A 107 1.73 3.73 23.76
N GLY A 108 1.58 3.72 25.10
CA GLY A 108 0.35 4.08 25.78
C GLY A 108 -0.78 3.06 25.55
N LEU A 109 -0.44 1.80 25.32
CA LEU A 109 -1.42 0.74 25.06
C LEU A 109 -2.08 0.33 26.39
N THR A 110 -3.38 0.54 26.50
CA THR A 110 -4.08 0.48 27.79
C THR A 110 -4.29 -0.95 28.29
N CYS A 111 -4.52 -1.91 27.38
CA CYS A 111 -4.52 -3.36 27.63
C CYS A 111 -4.41 -4.14 26.30
N PRO A 112 -3.25 -4.68 25.90
CA PRO A 112 -3.11 -5.43 24.65
C PRO A 112 -3.96 -6.71 24.61
N GLU A 113 -4.40 -7.23 25.75
CA GLU A 113 -5.25 -8.43 25.85
C GLU A 113 -6.70 -8.18 25.44
N GLN A 114 -7.18 -6.93 25.53
CA GLN A 114 -8.59 -6.58 25.32
C GLN A 114 -8.84 -6.03 23.90
N SER A 115 -7.83 -5.44 23.27
CA SER A 115 -7.92 -4.84 21.95
C SER A 115 -6.98 -5.55 20.97
N LEU A 116 -7.56 -6.23 19.97
CA LEU A 116 -6.80 -6.90 18.91
C LEU A 116 -5.84 -5.95 18.18
N ARG A 117 -6.22 -4.68 18.00
CA ARG A 117 -5.37 -3.65 17.37
C ARG A 117 -4.12 -3.36 18.18
N ASP A 118 -4.24 -3.31 19.51
CA ASP A 118 -3.09 -2.99 20.37
C ASP A 118 -2.18 -4.20 20.49
N ALA A 119 -2.72 -5.42 20.55
CA ALA A 119 -1.94 -6.66 20.46
C ALA A 119 -1.09 -6.71 19.18
N ILE A 120 -1.71 -6.47 18.02
CA ILE A 120 -1.02 -6.50 16.73
C ILE A 120 0.03 -5.37 16.64
N THR A 121 -0.28 -4.20 17.18
CA THR A 121 0.66 -3.07 17.21
C THR A 121 1.87 -3.39 18.07
N LEU A 122 1.64 -3.94 19.27
CA LEU A 122 2.69 -4.37 20.19
C LEU A 122 3.56 -5.46 19.56
N ASP A 123 2.95 -6.46 18.91
CA ASP A 123 3.66 -7.50 18.19
C ASP A 123 4.51 -6.92 17.07
N LEU A 124 3.97 -6.01 16.25
CA LEU A 124 4.71 -5.38 15.16
C LEU A 124 6.00 -4.71 15.67
N PHE A 125 5.90 -3.88 16.71
CA PHE A 125 7.06 -3.18 17.25
C PHE A 125 8.03 -4.10 18.01
N SER A 126 7.53 -5.13 18.68
CA SER A 126 8.36 -6.12 19.36
C SER A 126 9.27 -6.86 18.37
N HIS A 127 8.69 -7.34 17.26
CA HIS A 127 9.46 -8.07 16.24
C HIS A 127 10.49 -7.18 15.55
N VAL A 128 10.17 -5.91 15.32
CA VAL A 128 11.12 -4.94 14.73
C VAL A 128 12.29 -4.67 15.65
N LEU A 129 12.05 -4.56 16.95
CA LEU A 129 13.12 -4.40 17.92
C LEU A 129 14.01 -5.64 18.01
N ILE A 130 13.42 -6.84 17.97
CA ILE A 130 14.18 -8.10 17.91
C ILE A 130 15.04 -8.12 16.65
N PHE A 131 14.49 -7.75 15.50
CA PHE A 131 15.24 -7.64 14.25
C PHE A 131 16.40 -6.64 14.35
N CYS A 132 16.16 -5.43 14.86
CA CYS A 132 17.19 -4.40 15.03
C CYS A 132 18.32 -4.88 15.96
N ARG A 133 17.99 -5.61 17.04
CA ARG A 133 18.99 -6.23 17.93
C ARG A 133 19.81 -7.30 17.21
N GLN A 134 19.16 -8.16 16.42
CA GLN A 134 19.84 -9.21 15.65
C GLN A 134 20.80 -8.63 14.60
N GLN A 135 20.45 -7.50 13.99
CA GLN A 135 21.30 -6.79 13.03
C GLN A 135 22.36 -5.89 13.67
N GLY A 136 22.39 -5.79 15.00
CA GLY A 136 23.36 -4.96 15.73
C GLY A 136 23.21 -3.46 15.46
N PHE A 137 21.97 -2.97 15.29
CA PHE A 137 21.72 -1.56 15.05
C PHE A 137 22.01 -0.71 16.30
N SER A 138 22.48 0.53 16.10
CA SER A 138 22.63 1.50 17.19
C SER A 138 21.26 1.93 17.75
N LEU A 139 21.26 2.61 18.90
CA LEU A 139 20.02 3.12 19.50
C LEU A 139 19.29 4.13 18.58
N GLU A 140 20.06 4.98 17.91
CA GLU A 140 19.54 5.95 16.93
C GLU A 140 18.93 5.25 15.73
N GLN A 141 19.62 4.23 15.20
CA GLN A 141 19.15 3.41 14.08
C GLN A 141 17.88 2.66 14.46
N THR A 142 17.84 2.06 15.65
CA THR A 142 16.68 1.31 16.14
C THR A 142 15.47 2.21 16.34
N SER A 143 15.65 3.38 16.98
CA SER A 143 14.60 4.40 17.13
C SER A 143 14.05 4.83 15.76
N THR A 144 14.94 5.06 14.80
CA THR A 144 14.59 5.47 13.43
C THR A 144 13.84 4.37 12.69
N ALA A 145 14.25 3.10 12.80
CA ALA A 145 13.59 1.97 12.16
C ALA A 145 12.15 1.78 12.70
N CYS A 146 11.97 1.88 14.01
CA CYS A 146 10.64 1.85 14.62
C CYS A 146 9.78 3.02 14.15
N ALA A 147 10.34 4.23 14.10
CA ALA A 147 9.61 5.42 13.65
C ALA A 147 9.21 5.35 12.17
N LEU A 148 10.12 4.88 11.32
CA LEU A 148 9.86 4.65 9.90
C LEU A 148 8.71 3.64 9.72
N LEU A 149 8.69 2.56 10.50
CA LEU A 149 7.63 1.56 10.37
C LEU A 149 6.30 2.08 10.91
N GLN A 150 6.33 2.88 11.97
CA GLN A 150 5.12 3.53 12.49
C GLN A 150 4.54 4.52 11.49
N ASP A 151 5.37 5.32 10.85
CA ASP A 151 4.96 6.25 9.79
C ASP A 151 4.40 5.51 8.58
N LEU A 152 5.07 4.43 8.16
CA LEU A 152 4.57 3.55 7.12
C LEU A 152 3.21 2.95 7.49
N HIS A 153 3.07 2.44 8.71
CA HIS A 153 1.81 1.86 9.18
C HIS A 153 0.68 2.90 9.15
N LYS A 154 0.91 4.10 9.66
CA LYS A 154 -0.03 5.23 9.60
C LYS A 154 -0.42 5.58 8.16
N ALA A 155 0.55 5.60 7.24
CA ALA A 155 0.29 5.83 5.82
C ALA A 155 -0.58 4.74 5.18
N CYS A 156 -0.36 3.46 5.53
CA CYS A 156 -1.11 2.34 4.97
C CYS A 156 -2.58 2.31 5.43
N ILE A 157 -2.84 2.74 6.67
CA ILE A 157 -4.19 2.74 7.28
C ILE A 157 -4.94 4.06 7.08
N ALA A 158 -4.30 5.10 6.52
CA ALA A 158 -4.91 6.41 6.31
C ALA A 158 -6.13 6.39 5.37
N THR A 159 -6.25 5.37 4.53
CA THR A 159 -7.39 5.16 3.63
C THR A 159 -7.80 3.69 3.63
N PRO A 160 -9.10 3.37 3.57
CA PRO A 160 -9.57 2.00 3.34
C PRO A 160 -9.27 1.51 1.91
N LEU A 161 -8.99 2.41 0.97
CA LEU A 161 -8.67 2.09 -0.43
C LEU A 161 -7.27 1.49 -0.57
N GLY A 162 -7.06 0.60 -1.53
CA GLY A 162 -5.75 0.02 -1.82
C GLY A 162 -4.73 1.09 -2.22
N ASN A 163 -3.69 1.27 -1.42
CA ASN A 163 -2.62 2.27 -1.60
C ASN A 163 -1.21 1.67 -1.45
N MET A 164 -1.05 0.41 -1.85
CA MET A 164 0.19 -0.36 -1.60
C MET A 164 1.39 0.26 -2.32
N GLU A 165 1.24 0.64 -3.59
CA GLU A 165 2.32 1.20 -4.40
C GLU A 165 2.75 2.57 -3.87
N GLU A 166 1.80 3.43 -3.50
CA GLU A 166 2.07 4.73 -2.90
C GLU A 166 2.80 4.59 -1.56
N CYS A 167 2.35 3.65 -0.71
CA CYS A 167 2.99 3.35 0.56
C CYS A 167 4.40 2.77 0.37
N TYR A 168 4.62 1.93 -0.65
CA TYR A 168 5.94 1.39 -0.96
C TYR A 168 6.90 2.48 -1.47
N ARG A 169 6.42 3.39 -2.33
CA ARG A 169 7.18 4.57 -2.77
C ARG A 169 7.49 5.50 -1.61
N TYR A 170 6.55 5.72 -0.71
CA TYR A 170 6.75 6.50 0.51
C TYR A 170 7.82 5.86 1.39
N PHE A 171 7.70 4.56 1.68
CA PHE A 171 8.68 3.79 2.43
C PHE A 171 10.09 3.93 1.85
N THR A 172 10.21 3.69 0.54
CA THR A 172 11.49 3.78 -0.18
C THR A 172 12.09 5.20 -0.07
N SER A 173 11.26 6.22 -0.15
CA SER A 173 11.71 7.61 -0.01
C SER A 173 12.20 7.92 1.41
N VAL A 174 11.50 7.45 2.45
CA VAL A 174 11.93 7.60 3.85
C VAL A 174 13.22 6.82 4.10
N LEU A 175 13.35 5.62 3.53
CA LEU A 175 14.55 4.82 3.61
C LEU A 175 15.77 5.58 3.05
N PHE A 176 15.63 6.21 1.87
CA PHE A 176 16.69 7.04 1.29
C PHE A 176 17.01 8.30 2.11
N CYS A 177 16.05 8.87 2.84
CA CYS A 177 16.32 9.95 3.78
C CYS A 177 17.33 9.57 4.87
N HIS A 178 17.51 8.27 5.14
CA HIS A 178 18.41 7.75 6.16
C HIS A 178 19.64 7.01 5.63
N GLY A 179 19.74 6.81 4.30
CA GLY A 179 20.88 6.18 3.63
C GLY A 179 21.78 7.15 2.85
N VAL A 180 21.30 8.35 2.51
CA VAL A 180 22.05 9.34 1.71
C VAL A 180 22.36 10.58 2.55
N ARG A 181 23.58 11.11 2.41
CA ARG A 181 23.98 12.35 3.09
C ARG A 181 23.63 13.59 2.24
N ARG A 182 22.50 14.23 2.53
CA ARG A 182 22.14 15.55 1.96
C ARG A 182 21.39 16.41 2.99
N PRO A 183 22.10 17.04 3.95
CA PRO A 183 21.50 17.98 4.90
C PRO A 183 20.84 19.16 4.16
N PRO A 184 19.70 19.70 4.64
CA PRO A 184 18.93 19.31 5.84
C PRO A 184 17.94 18.16 5.62
N PHE A 185 17.82 17.61 4.41
CA PHE A 185 16.73 16.71 4.01
C PHE A 185 16.98 15.23 4.31
N SER A 186 18.26 14.82 4.40
CA SER A 186 18.65 13.44 4.62
C SER A 186 19.95 13.35 5.40
N ILE A 187 20.11 12.24 6.09
CA ILE A 187 21.24 11.90 6.93
C ILE A 187 21.72 10.50 6.54
N ASN A 188 23.02 10.27 6.62
CA ASN A 188 23.58 8.93 6.43
C ASN A 188 23.67 8.23 7.79
N LEU A 189 22.55 7.64 8.22
CA LEU A 189 22.45 6.95 9.51
C LEU A 189 22.69 5.45 9.38
N PHE A 190 22.20 4.84 8.29
CA PHE A 190 22.37 3.41 8.01
C PHE A 190 23.45 3.18 6.97
N LYS A 191 24.21 2.11 7.15
CA LYS A 191 25.07 1.57 6.09
C LYS A 191 24.21 0.93 4.99
N GLU A 192 24.75 0.79 3.79
CA GLU A 192 24.05 0.17 2.65
C GLU A 192 23.50 -1.23 2.97
N GLU A 193 24.32 -2.10 3.57
CA GLU A 193 23.92 -3.44 3.99
C GLU A 193 22.76 -3.43 4.99
N GLN A 194 22.79 -2.52 5.97
CA GLN A 194 21.75 -2.37 6.98
C GLN A 194 20.45 -1.85 6.36
N LEU A 195 20.56 -0.96 5.37
CA LEU A 195 19.43 -0.41 4.64
C LEU A 195 18.72 -1.48 3.81
N LEU A 196 19.49 -2.32 3.12
CA LEU A 196 18.99 -3.47 2.36
C LEU A 196 18.33 -4.50 3.28
N ALA A 197 18.95 -4.83 4.41
CA ALA A 197 18.38 -5.75 5.39
C ALA A 197 17.05 -5.22 5.96
N LEU A 198 16.97 -3.92 6.26
CA LEU A 198 15.74 -3.30 6.74
C LEU A 198 14.65 -3.28 5.65
N ALA A 199 15.02 -2.99 4.40
CA ALA A 199 14.09 -3.04 3.27
C ALA A 199 13.51 -4.44 3.08
N ASP A 200 14.37 -5.45 3.03
CA ASP A 200 13.96 -6.85 2.86
C ASP A 200 13.08 -7.31 4.03
N TYR A 201 13.45 -6.96 5.27
CA TYR A 201 12.63 -7.25 6.45
C TYR A 201 11.23 -6.65 6.35
N VAL A 202 11.10 -5.35 6.03
CA VAL A 202 9.78 -4.68 5.96
C VAL A 202 8.94 -5.24 4.80
N VAL A 203 9.55 -5.56 3.66
CA VAL A 203 8.85 -6.19 2.53
C VAL A 203 8.33 -7.58 2.90
N ASN A 204 9.18 -8.42 3.49
CA ASN A 204 8.84 -9.81 3.80
C ASN A 204 7.91 -9.97 5.01
N THR A 205 7.89 -9.00 5.92
CA THR A 205 7.03 -9.03 7.11
C THR A 205 5.79 -8.16 6.92
N TYR A 206 5.95 -6.86 6.73
CA TYR A 206 4.84 -5.91 6.72
C TYR A 206 4.07 -5.94 5.40
N PHE A 207 4.74 -5.71 4.26
CA PHE A 207 4.07 -5.64 2.96
C PHE A 207 3.48 -6.99 2.53
N ARG A 208 4.14 -8.10 2.85
CA ARG A 208 3.59 -9.45 2.65
C ARG A 208 2.22 -9.64 3.30
N HIS A 209 2.01 -9.04 4.47
CA HIS A 209 0.75 -9.12 5.22
C HIS A 209 -0.07 -7.82 5.15
N PHE A 210 0.19 -6.95 4.17
CA PHE A 210 -0.45 -5.63 4.04
C PHE A 210 -1.98 -5.68 4.10
N LYS A 211 -2.59 -6.66 3.41
CA LYS A 211 -4.06 -6.82 3.38
C LYS A 211 -4.63 -7.10 4.78
N LEU A 212 -3.90 -7.85 5.61
CA LEU A 212 -4.31 -8.20 6.97
C LEU A 212 -4.27 -6.97 7.88
N TYR A 213 -3.16 -6.20 7.84
CA TYR A 213 -3.09 -4.93 8.55
C TYR A 213 -4.20 -3.98 8.10
N LYS A 214 -4.44 -3.86 6.80
CA LYS A 214 -5.49 -2.98 6.30
C LYS A 214 -6.88 -3.39 6.79
N TYR A 215 -7.19 -4.68 6.75
CA TYR A 215 -8.48 -5.22 7.23
C TYR A 215 -8.74 -4.91 8.71
N VAL A 216 -7.73 -5.04 9.57
CA VAL A 216 -7.89 -4.83 11.01
C VAL A 216 -7.96 -3.35 11.39
N PHE A 217 -7.16 -2.51 10.73
CA PHE A 217 -6.95 -1.11 11.13
C PHE A 217 -7.79 -0.10 10.34
N THR A 218 -8.41 -0.47 9.23
CA THR A 218 -9.31 0.42 8.47
C THR A 218 -10.78 0.10 8.74
N PRO A 219 -11.67 1.10 8.76
CA PRO A 219 -13.11 0.85 8.85
C PRO A 219 -13.60 0.15 7.57
N GLN A 220 -14.46 -0.86 7.72
CA GLN A 220 -15.11 -1.49 6.59
C GLN A 220 -16.18 -0.56 6.01
N VAL A 221 -15.93 -0.04 4.81
CA VAL A 221 -16.92 0.75 4.07
C VAL A 221 -17.86 -0.22 3.36
N ARG A 222 -19.13 -0.25 3.75
CA ARG A 222 -20.19 -0.99 3.03
C ARG A 222 -21.02 -0.01 2.23
N LEU A 223 -21.14 -0.26 0.92
CA LEU A 223 -22.04 0.49 0.06
C LEU A 223 -23.33 -0.32 -0.08
N ASP A 224 -24.42 0.18 0.47
CA ASP A 224 -25.76 -0.37 0.25
C ASP A 224 -26.39 0.31 -0.96
N ILE A 225 -26.63 -0.44 -2.03
CA ILE A 225 -27.12 0.08 -3.30
C ILE A 225 -28.61 -0.21 -3.40
N SER A 226 -29.43 0.77 -3.09
CA SER A 226 -30.87 0.72 -3.33
C SER A 226 -31.18 1.12 -4.78
N LEU A 227 -31.45 0.13 -5.63
CA LEU A 227 -31.83 0.36 -7.03
C LEU A 227 -33.36 0.58 -7.13
N THR A 228 -33.77 1.82 -7.33
CA THR A 228 -35.16 2.14 -7.67
C THR A 228 -35.32 2.15 -9.18
N TYR A 229 -35.95 1.11 -9.72
CA TYR A 229 -36.30 1.06 -11.14
C TYR A 229 -37.54 1.93 -11.41
N THR A 230 -37.38 2.98 -12.22
CA THR A 230 -38.50 3.79 -12.68
C THR A 230 -39.42 2.96 -13.59
N GLY A 231 -40.70 2.84 -13.21
CA GLY A 231 -41.72 2.12 -13.99
C GLY A 231 -42.12 0.74 -13.44
N LEU A 232 -41.45 0.23 -12.40
CA LEU A 232 -41.90 -0.94 -11.65
C LEU A 232 -42.64 -0.48 -10.38
N GLN A 233 -43.87 -0.96 -10.20
CA GLN A 233 -44.58 -0.75 -8.93
C GLN A 233 -43.79 -1.45 -7.81
N PRO A 234 -43.59 -0.82 -6.64
CA PRO A 234 -42.94 -1.46 -5.50
C PRO A 234 -43.62 -2.81 -5.21
N PRO A 235 -42.86 -3.87 -4.87
CA PRO A 235 -43.45 -5.12 -4.42
C PRO A 235 -44.42 -4.82 -3.27
N LYS A 236 -45.70 -5.19 -3.43
CA LYS A 236 -46.65 -5.12 -2.33
C LYS A 236 -46.13 -6.09 -1.27
N LEU A 237 -45.67 -5.56 -0.14
CA LEU A 237 -45.42 -6.35 1.06
C LEU A 237 -46.74 -6.98 1.44
N TRP A 238 -46.81 -8.30 1.37
CA TRP A 238 -47.94 -9.05 1.89
C TRP A 238 -47.86 -8.94 3.41
N PRO A 239 -48.95 -8.65 4.13
CA PRO A 239 -48.92 -8.61 5.59
C PRO A 239 -48.43 -9.97 6.11
N GLU A 240 -47.33 -9.95 6.84
CA GLU A 240 -46.94 -11.06 7.70
C GLU A 240 -48.08 -11.24 8.70
N GLU A 241 -48.75 -12.38 8.63
CA GLU A 241 -49.76 -12.75 9.62
C GLU A 241 -49.07 -12.82 10.99
N GLU A 242 -49.41 -11.86 11.83
CA GLU A 242 -49.09 -11.82 13.25
C GLU A 242 -49.68 -13.06 13.92
N THR A 243 -48.87 -14.09 14.14
CA THR A 243 -49.12 -15.05 15.22
C THR A 243 -48.05 -14.87 16.29
N GLU A 244 -48.34 -13.98 17.24
CA GLU A 244 -47.73 -13.97 18.55
C GLU A 244 -48.06 -15.28 19.28
N LYS A 245 -47.03 -16.01 19.76
CA LYS A 245 -46.79 -16.19 21.20
C LYS A 245 -45.55 -17.05 21.51
N GLU A 246 -44.78 -16.47 22.41
CA GLU A 246 -43.68 -16.92 23.28
C GLU A 246 -43.67 -18.43 23.64
N GLU A 247 -42.51 -19.08 23.68
CA GLU A 247 -41.59 -19.17 24.83
C GLU A 247 -40.33 -19.95 24.41
N GLY A 248 -39.21 -19.67 25.08
CA GLY A 248 -37.87 -20.08 24.66
C GLY A 248 -37.37 -21.44 25.16
N GLU A 249 -36.25 -21.87 24.59
CA GLU A 249 -35.15 -22.52 25.31
C GLU A 249 -33.91 -22.54 24.42
N GLU A 250 -32.75 -22.29 25.04
CA GLU A 250 -31.43 -22.37 24.46
C GLU A 250 -31.11 -23.79 23.96
N VAL A 251 -30.22 -23.91 22.98
CA VAL A 251 -29.00 -24.75 23.05
C VAL A 251 -28.21 -24.64 21.74
N GLU A 252 -26.91 -24.37 21.91
CA GLU A 252 -25.84 -24.44 20.91
C GLU A 252 -25.89 -25.68 20.01
N LYS A 253 -25.39 -25.57 18.77
CA LYS A 253 -24.18 -26.30 18.33
C LYS A 253 -23.73 -25.95 16.91
N GLN A 254 -22.46 -25.52 16.87
CA GLN A 254 -21.36 -25.90 15.98
C GLN A 254 -21.62 -26.40 14.54
N ALA A 255 -20.78 -25.84 13.68
CA ALA A 255 -20.37 -26.24 12.34
C ALA A 255 -20.28 -27.75 12.07
N VAL A 256 -20.56 -28.14 10.81
CA VAL A 256 -19.72 -28.97 9.90
C VAL A 256 -20.42 -29.06 8.52
N THR A 257 -19.70 -28.71 7.45
CA THR A 257 -19.98 -29.03 6.04
C THR A 257 -19.37 -30.40 5.68
N PRO A 258 -19.51 -30.95 4.46
CA PRO A 258 -20.71 -31.24 3.66
C PRO A 258 -20.71 -32.74 3.24
N GLN A 259 -21.87 -33.37 3.03
CA GLN A 259 -21.92 -34.64 2.29
C GLN A 259 -22.96 -34.64 1.18
N LYS A 260 -22.52 -35.30 0.12
CA LYS A 260 -23.01 -35.38 -1.24
C LYS A 260 -23.80 -36.68 -1.34
N GLU A 261 -25.08 -36.60 -1.66
CA GLU A 261 -25.84 -37.74 -2.19
C GLU A 261 -26.77 -37.26 -3.29
N GLU A 262 -26.61 -37.88 -4.44
CA GLU A 262 -27.40 -37.75 -5.66
C GLU A 262 -28.45 -38.89 -5.67
N PRO A 263 -29.38 -38.92 -6.61
CA PRO A 263 -30.76 -38.48 -6.47
C PRO A 263 -31.73 -39.64 -6.26
N GLU A 264 -32.75 -39.47 -5.41
CA GLU A 264 -33.95 -40.32 -5.47
C GLU A 264 -35.10 -39.60 -6.16
N THR A 265 -35.63 -40.31 -7.13
CA THR A 265 -36.68 -39.89 -8.04
C THR A 265 -38.02 -40.05 -7.33
N VAL A 266 -38.66 -38.95 -6.92
CA VAL A 266 -40.04 -38.98 -6.43
C VAL A 266 -40.84 -37.84 -7.04
N VAL A 267 -41.60 -38.23 -8.07
CA VAL A 267 -42.99 -37.86 -8.36
C VAL A 267 -43.34 -36.37 -8.28
N GLN A 268 -43.47 -35.75 -9.46
CA GLN A 268 -44.21 -34.50 -9.62
C GLN A 268 -45.69 -34.71 -9.25
N PRO A 269 -46.31 -33.84 -8.44
CA PRO A 269 -47.74 -33.63 -8.52
C PRO A 269 -48.01 -32.64 -9.66
N GLU A 270 -48.87 -33.04 -10.60
CA GLU A 270 -49.54 -32.13 -11.53
C GLU A 270 -50.23 -31.01 -10.73
N GLN A 271 -49.82 -29.77 -10.99
CA GLN A 271 -50.57 -28.58 -10.59
C GLN A 271 -50.83 -27.75 -11.85
N GLU A 272 -52.09 -27.30 -11.98
CA GLU A 272 -52.61 -26.37 -12.99
C GLU A 272 -51.65 -25.20 -13.27
N PRO A 273 -51.67 -24.61 -14.48
CA PRO A 273 -50.58 -23.78 -14.99
C PRO A 273 -50.38 -22.52 -14.15
N SER A 274 -49.52 -22.64 -13.13
CA SER A 274 -49.00 -21.52 -12.36
C SER A 274 -48.36 -20.53 -13.35
N GLN A 275 -48.60 -19.23 -13.15
CA GLN A 275 -48.03 -18.14 -13.98
C GLN A 275 -46.50 -18.29 -14.16
N VAL A 276 -45.84 -18.95 -13.21
CA VAL A 276 -44.42 -19.31 -13.25
C VAL A 276 -44.08 -20.30 -14.39
N SER A 277 -44.97 -21.25 -14.70
CA SER A 277 -44.79 -22.20 -15.81
C SER A 277 -44.86 -21.49 -17.18
N VAL A 278 -45.78 -20.54 -17.32
CA VAL A 278 -45.93 -19.71 -18.54
C VAL A 278 -44.70 -18.83 -18.74
N LEU A 279 -44.22 -18.18 -17.67
CA LEU A 279 -42.99 -17.38 -17.72
C LEU A 279 -41.75 -18.21 -18.06
N ARG A 280 -41.61 -19.41 -17.50
CA ARG A 280 -40.49 -20.31 -17.85
C ARG A 280 -40.54 -20.75 -19.31
N ALA A 281 -41.72 -21.05 -19.83
CA ALA A 281 -41.89 -21.39 -21.25
C ALA A 281 -41.55 -20.19 -22.15
N TYR A 282 -41.96 -18.97 -21.77
CA TYR A 282 -41.62 -17.75 -22.50
C TYR A 282 -40.11 -17.47 -22.49
N ILE A 283 -39.45 -17.57 -21.34
CA ILE A 283 -37.99 -17.36 -21.25
C ILE A 283 -37.25 -18.39 -22.11
N LYS A 284 -37.66 -19.66 -22.05
CA LYS A 284 -37.03 -20.73 -22.83
C LYS A 284 -37.20 -20.51 -24.34
N THR A 285 -38.39 -20.11 -24.76
CA THR A 285 -38.65 -19.82 -26.18
C THR A 285 -37.89 -18.60 -26.66
N GLN A 286 -37.79 -17.54 -25.85
CA GLN A 286 -37.00 -16.36 -26.20
C GLN A 286 -35.50 -16.68 -26.29
N MET A 287 -34.94 -17.42 -25.32
CA MET A 287 -33.53 -17.84 -25.37
C MET A 287 -33.22 -18.65 -26.63
N ASN A 288 -34.08 -19.60 -27.00
CA ASN A 288 -33.88 -20.39 -28.21
C ASN A 288 -33.88 -19.53 -29.48
N LYS A 289 -34.77 -18.54 -29.55
CA LYS A 289 -34.83 -17.59 -30.66
C LYS A 289 -33.56 -16.74 -30.78
N GLU A 290 -33.05 -16.22 -29.68
CA GLU A 290 -31.80 -15.43 -29.67
C GLU A 290 -30.58 -16.29 -30.06
N LEU A 291 -30.53 -17.55 -29.60
CA LEU A 291 -29.47 -18.47 -29.98
C LEU A 291 -29.48 -18.80 -31.48
N GLU A 292 -30.67 -18.99 -32.06
CA GLU A 292 -30.83 -19.25 -33.48
C GLU A 292 -30.43 -18.02 -34.33
N GLN A 293 -30.81 -16.81 -33.89
CA GLN A 293 -30.37 -15.57 -34.53
C GLN A 293 -28.85 -15.40 -34.47
N LEU A 294 -28.24 -15.70 -33.32
CA LEU A 294 -26.79 -15.63 -33.16
C LEU A 294 -26.07 -16.65 -34.05
N GLN A 295 -26.58 -17.88 -34.15
CA GLN A 295 -26.04 -18.90 -35.06
C GLN A 295 -26.09 -18.43 -36.51
N GLN A 296 -27.23 -17.90 -36.96
CA GLN A 296 -27.38 -17.38 -38.34
C GLN A 296 -26.41 -16.24 -38.63
N LEU A 297 -26.23 -15.31 -37.68
CA LEU A 297 -25.30 -14.19 -37.84
C LEU A 297 -23.84 -14.68 -37.94
N ILE A 298 -23.44 -15.65 -37.11
CA ILE A 298 -22.10 -16.23 -37.16
C ILE A 298 -21.87 -16.95 -38.49
N GLU A 299 -22.83 -17.74 -38.96
CA GLU A 299 -22.78 -18.44 -40.24
C GLU A 299 -22.62 -17.46 -41.41
N GLU A 300 -23.38 -16.37 -41.42
CA GLU A 300 -23.30 -15.34 -42.45
C GLU A 300 -21.93 -14.63 -42.42
N LYS A 301 -21.42 -14.28 -41.24
CA LYS A 301 -20.09 -13.69 -41.09
C LYS A 301 -18.98 -14.63 -41.56
N LEU A 302 -19.10 -15.92 -41.25
CA LEU A 302 -18.14 -16.93 -41.68
C LEU A 302 -18.16 -17.07 -43.20
N ARG A 303 -19.34 -17.18 -43.80
CA ARG A 303 -19.51 -17.27 -45.26
C ARG A 303 -18.96 -16.03 -45.98
N ALA A 304 -19.28 -14.83 -45.50
CA ALA A 304 -18.74 -13.59 -46.07
C ALA A 304 -17.20 -13.53 -45.96
N SER A 305 -16.63 -14.07 -44.89
CA SER A 305 -15.17 -14.16 -44.73
C SER A 305 -14.55 -15.18 -45.69
N GLU A 306 -15.22 -16.30 -45.94
CA GLU A 306 -14.79 -17.33 -46.88
C GLU A 306 -14.84 -16.81 -48.32
N GLU A 307 -15.93 -16.14 -48.72
CA GLU A 307 -16.06 -15.49 -50.03
C GLU A 307 -15.01 -14.39 -50.25
N LYS A 308 -14.70 -13.63 -49.19
CA LYS A 308 -13.61 -12.64 -49.25
C LYS A 308 -12.25 -13.29 -49.40
N LEU A 309 -12.03 -14.46 -48.83
CA LEU A 309 -10.78 -15.20 -48.95
C LEU A 309 -10.66 -15.88 -50.30
N SER A 310 -11.74 -16.48 -50.81
CA SER A 310 -11.79 -17.12 -52.13
C SER A 310 -11.64 -16.11 -53.27
N SER A 311 -12.26 -14.93 -53.17
CA SER A 311 -12.06 -13.82 -54.12
C SER A 311 -10.61 -13.33 -54.13
N LYS A 312 -9.93 -13.28 -52.97
CA LYS A 312 -8.49 -12.97 -52.91
C LYS A 312 -7.62 -14.06 -53.52
N LEU A 313 -7.92 -15.34 -53.26
CA LEU A 313 -7.19 -16.46 -53.86
C LEU A 313 -7.33 -16.47 -55.38
N THR A 314 -8.56 -16.31 -55.90
CA THR A 314 -8.81 -16.25 -57.35
C THR A 314 -8.19 -15.03 -58.03
N ALA A 315 -8.09 -13.90 -57.34
CA ALA A 315 -7.35 -12.72 -57.82
C ALA A 315 -5.82 -12.95 -57.88
N LEU A 316 -5.27 -13.76 -56.97
CA LEU A 316 -3.86 -14.18 -57.03
C LEU A 316 -3.63 -15.26 -58.11
N GLU A 317 -4.66 -16.01 -58.48
CA GLU A 317 -4.57 -17.10 -59.46
C GLU A 317 -4.67 -16.63 -60.93
N ARG A 318 -5.17 -15.42 -61.21
CA ARG A 318 -5.15 -14.77 -62.55
C ARG A 318 -4.11 -13.62 -62.59
N PRO A 319 -2.99 -13.64 -63.35
CA PRO A 319 -2.47 -14.63 -64.31
C PRO A 319 -0.97 -15.04 -64.13
N LEU A 320 -0.70 -16.36 -64.19
CA LEU A 320 0.58 -16.96 -64.58
C LEU A 320 0.65 -17.30 -66.09
N GLN A 321 -0.27 -16.77 -66.90
CA GLN A 321 -0.26 -16.97 -68.36
C GLN A 321 0.67 -15.93 -69.03
N LEU A 322 1.85 -16.40 -69.45
CA LEU A 322 2.87 -15.65 -70.21
C LEU A 322 2.43 -15.33 -71.66
N PRO A 323 2.82 -14.17 -72.23
CA PRO A 323 2.69 -13.89 -73.66
C PRO A 323 3.77 -14.60 -74.50
N PRO A 324 3.57 -14.81 -75.82
CA PRO A 324 4.47 -15.59 -76.65
C PRO A 324 5.59 -14.75 -77.29
N GLY A 325 6.81 -15.27 -77.30
CA GLY A 325 7.95 -14.79 -78.10
C GLY A 325 9.22 -14.59 -77.29
N LYS A 326 10.44 -14.89 -77.74
CA LYS A 326 10.99 -15.21 -79.06
C LYS A 326 12.33 -15.92 -78.78
N GLY A 327 12.47 -17.19 -79.12
CA GLY A 327 13.76 -17.89 -79.03
C GLY A 327 14.64 -17.53 -80.23
N LYS A 328 15.74 -16.80 -80.01
CA LYS A 328 16.87 -16.70 -80.95
C LYS A 328 17.92 -17.71 -80.53
N ASN A 329 18.03 -18.84 -81.25
CA ASN A 329 19.13 -19.79 -81.10
C ASN A 329 20.32 -19.34 -81.94
N LYS A 330 21.52 -19.34 -81.34
CA LYS A 330 22.81 -19.09 -81.99
C LYS A 330 23.77 -20.24 -81.65
N THR A 331 23.93 -21.19 -82.58
CA THR A 331 25.11 -22.07 -82.79
C THR A 331 24.77 -22.82 -84.09
N LYS A 332 25.59 -22.91 -85.14
CA LYS A 332 27.04 -22.98 -85.28
C LYS A 332 27.41 -22.55 -86.71
#